data_AF-A0A0G0ISM6-F1
#
_entry.id   AF-A0A0G0ISM6-F1
#
_cell.length_a   1.000
_cell.length_b   1.000
_cell.length_c   1.000
_cell.angle_alpha   90.00
_cell.angle_beta   90.00
_cell.angle_gamma   90.00
#
_symmetry.space_group_name_H-M   'P 1'
#
loop_
_entity.id
_entity.type
_entity.pdbx_description
1 polymer ?
#
loop_
_entity_poly.entity_id
_entity_poly.type
_entity_poly.pdbx_seq_one_letter_code
_entity_poly.pdbx_strand_id
1 'polypeptide(L)'
;MGKNKQRERGIPSKFTERLTEMFGVSLSAEISKTFVARPTTFRVNTLKARKEEIIEILNQNGFKFERVLWYKDSFVLKNKTKRELTDLEIYKQGKIYIQSLASMVPPMVLQPQPGEKVLDLTAAPGSKTSQIAALMNGEGELIANDNNKIRFFKLKHNMEMLGVSKPHPNPPLIGEGKDISSPYEGEVRRGFVFSLRMEHGSDLAREYPEYFDKILLDAPCSAEARFIDGDSETYGYWKEQKIKEMAYKQRQLLFAAWGALKPGGIMVYSTCTFAPEENEIQVTRLIEQYTNCEVLPIDLGLKKIAINSKFKNKEMNKDVIKKALRIMPTKEIEGFFVVKLMKKS
;
A
#
# COMPACT_ATOMS: atom_id res chain seq x y z
N MET A 1 -44.61 -1.35 3.29
CA MET A 1 -43.99 -1.66 1.98
C MET A 1 -42.48 -1.64 2.12
N GLY A 2 -41.89 -2.78 2.49
CA GLY A 2 -40.43 -2.93 2.53
C GLY A 2 -39.89 -3.00 1.11
N LYS A 3 -39.07 -2.02 0.71
CA LYS A 3 -38.32 -2.10 -0.55
C LYS A 3 -37.28 -3.21 -0.40
N ASN A 4 -37.63 -4.42 -0.85
CA ASN A 4 -36.68 -5.49 -1.14
C ASN A 4 -35.74 -4.96 -2.24
N LYS A 5 -34.61 -4.37 -1.84
CA LYS A 5 -33.49 -4.16 -2.76
C LYS A 5 -32.98 -5.54 -3.13
N GLN A 6 -33.38 -6.05 -4.30
CA GLN A 6 -32.63 -7.10 -4.98
C GLN A 6 -31.17 -6.64 -5.00
N ARG A 7 -30.31 -7.26 -4.19
CA ARG A 7 -28.87 -7.06 -4.31
C ARG A 7 -28.51 -7.60 -5.70
N GLU A 8 -27.95 -6.75 -6.55
CA GLU A 8 -27.41 -7.17 -7.84
C GLU A 8 -26.51 -8.39 -7.62
N ARG A 9 -26.74 -9.46 -8.39
CA ARG A 9 -25.87 -10.64 -8.40
C ARG A 9 -24.67 -10.31 -9.30
N GLY A 10 -23.58 -9.86 -8.71
CA GLY A 10 -22.34 -9.50 -9.42
C GLY A 10 -21.85 -8.09 -9.12
N ILE A 11 -20.76 -7.71 -9.77
CA ILE A 11 -20.16 -6.38 -9.66
C ILE A 11 -21.22 -5.30 -10.01
N PRO A 12 -21.36 -4.21 -9.21
CA PRO A 12 -22.41 -3.23 -9.42
C PRO A 12 -22.42 -2.63 -10.82
N SER A 13 -23.60 -2.55 -11.46
CA SER A 13 -23.76 -2.02 -12.83
C SER A 13 -23.16 -0.61 -12.96
N LYS A 14 -23.44 0.25 -11.97
CA LYS A 14 -22.88 1.61 -11.86
C LYS A 14 -21.36 1.67 -11.78
N PHE A 15 -20.73 0.65 -11.20
CA PHE A 15 -19.27 0.60 -11.18
C PHE A 15 -18.73 0.32 -12.59
N THR A 16 -19.33 -0.61 -13.32
CA THR A 16 -18.97 -0.94 -14.72
C THR A 16 -19.20 0.24 -15.67
N GLU A 17 -20.28 1.00 -15.48
CA GLU A 17 -20.52 2.26 -16.19
C GLU A 17 -19.40 3.28 -15.95
N ARG A 18 -19.01 3.49 -14.69
CA ARG A 18 -17.89 4.38 -14.34
C ARG A 18 -16.56 3.88 -14.91
N LEU A 19 -16.31 2.57 -14.90
CA LEU A 19 -15.10 1.99 -15.48
C LEU A 19 -14.99 2.32 -16.97
N THR A 20 -16.14 2.29 -17.67
CA THR A 20 -16.26 2.67 -19.07
C THR A 20 -16.10 4.18 -19.28
N GLU A 21 -16.64 5.01 -18.40
CA GLU A 21 -16.41 6.48 -18.39
C GLU A 21 -14.91 6.81 -18.22
N MET A 22 -14.21 6.07 -17.36
CA MET A 22 -12.80 6.29 -17.06
C MET A 22 -11.86 5.82 -18.18
N PHE A 23 -12.14 4.67 -18.79
CA PHE A 23 -11.16 3.97 -19.65
C PHE A 23 -11.64 3.69 -21.07
N GLY A 24 -12.90 4.02 -21.38
CA GLY A 24 -13.55 3.60 -22.62
C GLY A 24 -13.94 2.12 -22.62
N VAL A 25 -14.77 1.74 -23.59
CA VAL A 25 -15.41 0.41 -23.66
C VAL A 25 -14.38 -0.73 -23.72
N SER A 26 -13.38 -0.60 -24.60
CA SER A 26 -12.40 -1.68 -24.86
C SER A 26 -11.56 -1.98 -23.62
N LEU A 27 -10.93 -0.96 -23.02
CA LEU A 27 -10.05 -1.14 -21.87
C LEU A 27 -10.86 -1.51 -20.60
N SER A 28 -12.06 -0.96 -20.44
CA SER A 28 -12.99 -1.36 -19.36
C SER A 28 -13.31 -2.86 -19.42
N ALA A 29 -13.58 -3.40 -20.61
CA ALA A 29 -13.81 -4.83 -20.80
C ALA A 29 -12.58 -5.69 -20.47
N GLU A 30 -11.37 -5.22 -20.78
CA GLU A 30 -10.12 -5.91 -20.40
C GLU A 30 -9.90 -5.91 -18.89
N ILE A 31 -10.07 -4.75 -18.23
CA ILE A 31 -9.96 -4.64 -16.77
C ILE A 31 -10.98 -5.54 -16.09
N SER A 32 -12.21 -5.59 -16.59
CA SER A 32 -13.29 -6.39 -16.00
C SER A 32 -12.96 -7.89 -15.96
N LYS A 33 -12.23 -8.41 -16.96
CA LYS A 33 -11.75 -9.81 -17.01
C LYS A 33 -10.72 -10.14 -15.91
N THR A 34 -10.19 -9.14 -15.21
CA THR A 34 -9.18 -9.30 -14.15
C THR A 34 -9.79 -9.37 -12.75
N PHE A 35 -11.10 -9.18 -12.59
CA PHE A 35 -11.81 -9.33 -11.32
C PHE A 35 -12.02 -10.81 -10.98
N VAL A 36 -10.91 -11.51 -10.82
CA VAL A 36 -10.84 -12.94 -10.50
C VAL A 36 -9.98 -13.15 -9.26
N ALA A 37 -10.14 -14.31 -8.63
CA ALA A 37 -9.24 -14.72 -7.56
C ALA A 37 -7.79 -14.76 -8.08
N ARG A 38 -6.87 -14.14 -7.33
CA ARG A 38 -5.46 -14.00 -7.71
C ARG A 38 -4.61 -15.13 -7.12
N PRO A 39 -3.52 -15.53 -7.79
CA PRO A 39 -2.59 -16.49 -7.22
C PRO A 39 -1.95 -15.94 -5.94
N THR A 40 -1.48 -16.84 -5.08
CA THR A 40 -0.75 -16.44 -3.88
C THR A 40 0.62 -15.90 -4.30
N THR A 41 0.94 -14.71 -3.81
CA THR A 41 2.21 -14.04 -4.05
C THR A 41 2.89 -13.75 -2.72
N PHE A 42 4.22 -13.85 -2.71
CA PHE A 42 4.99 -13.69 -1.49
C PHE A 42 6.35 -13.07 -1.80
N ARG A 43 6.94 -12.43 -0.78
CA ARG A 43 8.31 -11.93 -0.82
C ARG A 43 9.16 -12.57 0.26
N VAL A 44 10.45 -12.67 0.00
CA VAL A 44 11.46 -12.98 1.01
C VAL A 44 11.62 -11.78 1.94
N ASN A 45 11.74 -12.07 3.22
CA ASN A 45 12.11 -11.10 4.24
C ASN A 45 13.63 -11.11 4.43
N THR A 46 14.31 -10.20 3.74
CA THR A 46 15.77 -10.08 3.76
C THR A 46 16.35 -9.71 5.13
N LEU A 47 15.51 -9.28 6.09
CA LEU A 47 15.93 -9.10 7.48
C LEU A 47 16.19 -10.42 8.21
N LYS A 48 15.62 -11.54 7.74
CA LYS A 48 15.62 -12.83 8.46
C LYS A 48 16.13 -14.01 7.64
N ALA A 49 16.18 -13.91 6.32
CA ALA A 49 16.64 -15.00 5.46
C ALA A 49 17.23 -14.50 4.15
N ARG A 50 18.10 -15.32 3.57
CA ARG A 50 18.58 -15.13 2.19
C ARG A 50 17.60 -15.78 1.22
N LYS A 51 17.49 -15.22 0.02
CA LYS A 51 16.57 -15.73 -1.01
C LYS A 51 16.90 -17.16 -1.43
N GLU A 52 18.18 -17.49 -1.53
CA GLU A 52 18.67 -18.79 -1.98
C GLU A 52 18.23 -19.89 -1.00
N GLU A 53 18.31 -19.63 0.31
CA GLU A 53 17.81 -20.52 1.37
C GLU A 53 16.31 -20.78 1.22
N ILE A 54 15.52 -19.73 0.93
CA ILE A 54 14.07 -19.89 0.73
C ILE A 54 13.75 -20.72 -0.51
N ILE A 55 14.46 -20.49 -1.61
CA ILE A 55 14.29 -21.25 -2.85
C ILE A 55 14.58 -22.74 -2.61
N GLU A 56 15.66 -23.06 -1.92
CA GLU A 56 16.04 -24.44 -1.58
C GLU A 56 14.95 -25.13 -0.75
N ILE A 57 14.47 -24.50 0.32
CA ILE A 57 13.41 -25.05 1.18
C ILE A 57 12.13 -25.27 0.39
N LEU A 58 11.72 -24.31 -0.44
CA LEU A 58 10.51 -24.43 -1.25
C LEU A 58 10.62 -25.59 -2.26
N ASN A 59 11.77 -25.73 -2.93
CA ASN A 59 12.02 -26.83 -3.87
C ASN A 59 11.99 -28.19 -3.17
N GLN A 60 12.63 -28.32 -1.99
CA GLN A 60 12.61 -29.56 -1.20
C GLN A 60 11.19 -29.95 -0.75
N ASN A 61 10.31 -28.96 -0.54
CA ASN A 61 8.91 -29.18 -0.18
C ASN A 61 7.96 -29.27 -1.40
N GLY A 62 8.50 -29.36 -2.63
CA GLY A 62 7.73 -29.54 -3.86
C GLY A 62 6.90 -28.32 -4.29
N PHE A 63 7.27 -27.12 -3.85
CA PHE A 63 6.64 -25.87 -4.30
C PHE A 63 7.20 -25.47 -5.66
N LYS A 64 6.31 -25.11 -6.59
CA LYS A 64 6.63 -24.49 -7.89
C LYS A 64 6.20 -23.04 -7.85
N PHE A 65 7.09 -22.16 -8.27
CA PHE A 65 6.89 -20.72 -8.24
C PHE A 65 7.61 -20.03 -9.39
N GLU A 66 7.11 -18.86 -9.78
CA GLU A 66 7.73 -17.99 -10.78
C GLU A 66 8.30 -16.74 -10.12
N ARG A 67 9.41 -16.25 -10.66
CA ARG A 67 10.06 -15.02 -10.19
C ARG A 67 9.35 -13.79 -10.75
N VAL A 68 9.21 -12.76 -9.93
CA VAL A 68 8.74 -11.45 -10.38
C VAL A 68 9.91 -10.66 -10.94
N LEU A 69 9.86 -10.29 -12.22
CA LEU A 69 11.00 -9.70 -12.93
C LEU A 69 11.45 -8.35 -12.36
N TRP A 70 10.50 -7.52 -11.90
CA TRP A 70 10.77 -6.19 -11.36
C TRP A 70 11.03 -6.17 -9.85
N TYR A 71 10.95 -7.33 -9.17
CA TYR A 71 11.29 -7.44 -7.75
C TYR A 71 11.95 -8.78 -7.44
N LYS A 72 13.28 -8.74 -7.33
CA LYS A 72 14.18 -9.90 -7.22
C LYS A 72 13.89 -10.86 -6.05
N ASP A 73 13.18 -10.40 -5.03
CA ASP A 73 12.87 -11.14 -3.80
C ASP A 73 11.39 -11.55 -3.73
N SER A 74 10.64 -11.42 -4.83
CA SER A 74 9.22 -11.74 -4.93
C SER A 74 8.93 -12.87 -5.90
N PHE A 75 7.90 -13.64 -5.57
CA PHE A 75 7.52 -14.85 -6.28
C PHE A 75 5.99 -15.03 -6.37
N VAL A 76 5.55 -15.72 -7.43
CA VAL A 76 4.15 -16.15 -7.65
C VAL A 76 4.06 -17.66 -7.47
N LEU A 77 3.22 -18.13 -6.56
CA LEU A 77 3.00 -19.56 -6.32
C LEU A 77 2.14 -20.18 -7.43
N LYS A 78 2.53 -21.36 -7.94
CA LYS A 78 1.91 -21.97 -9.14
C LYS A 78 1.19 -23.30 -8.93
N ASN A 79 1.56 -24.08 -7.92
CA ASN A 79 1.04 -25.46 -7.77
C ASN A 79 0.46 -25.80 -6.40
N LYS A 80 0.57 -24.92 -5.41
CA LYS A 80 0.12 -25.16 -4.03
C LYS A 80 -0.79 -24.05 -3.54
N THR A 81 -1.50 -24.32 -2.45
CA THR A 81 -2.42 -23.37 -1.83
C THR A 81 -1.67 -22.40 -0.91
N LYS A 82 -2.34 -21.27 -0.62
CA LYS A 82 -1.91 -20.34 0.42
C LYS A 82 -1.66 -21.04 1.76
N ARG A 83 -2.58 -21.95 2.15
CA ARG A 83 -2.54 -22.65 3.43
C ARG A 83 -1.27 -23.50 3.57
N GLU A 84 -0.97 -24.30 2.55
CA GLU A 84 0.26 -25.11 2.53
C GLU A 84 1.52 -24.24 2.66
N LEU A 85 1.56 -23.07 2.01
CA LEU A 85 2.69 -22.15 2.15
C LEU A 85 2.82 -21.60 3.57
N THR A 86 1.69 -21.25 4.20
CA THR A 86 1.68 -20.70 5.57
C THR A 86 1.95 -21.73 6.65
N ASP A 87 1.75 -23.02 6.36
CA ASP A 87 2.02 -24.11 7.30
C ASP A 87 3.52 -24.40 7.45
N LEU A 88 4.37 -23.92 6.52
CA LEU A 88 5.82 -24.06 6.59
C LEU A 88 6.45 -23.21 7.70
N GLU A 89 7.54 -23.73 8.28
CA GLU A 89 8.32 -23.00 9.28
C GLU A 89 8.92 -21.70 8.76
N ILE A 90 9.31 -21.62 7.48
CA ILE A 90 9.80 -20.36 6.89
C ILE A 90 8.77 -19.23 6.92
N TYR A 91 7.47 -19.54 6.85
CA TYR A 91 6.41 -18.54 6.98
C TYR A 91 6.19 -18.18 8.46
N LYS A 92 6.06 -19.18 9.34
CA LYS A 92 5.85 -18.97 10.78
C LYS A 92 6.99 -18.20 11.44
N GLN A 93 8.21 -18.41 10.97
CA GLN A 93 9.41 -17.69 11.39
C GLN A 93 9.56 -16.33 10.70
N GLY A 94 8.61 -15.89 9.87
CA GLY A 94 8.64 -14.58 9.21
C GLY A 94 9.77 -14.41 8.19
N LYS A 95 10.33 -15.50 7.66
CA LYS A 95 11.36 -15.46 6.62
C LYS A 95 10.78 -15.15 5.23
N ILE A 96 9.48 -15.39 5.05
CA ILE A 96 8.70 -14.93 3.90
C ILE A 96 7.44 -14.21 4.37
N TYR A 97 6.87 -13.37 3.52
CA TYR A 97 5.61 -12.70 3.80
C TYR A 97 4.69 -12.72 2.58
N ILE A 98 3.41 -13.05 2.80
CA ILE A 98 2.39 -13.06 1.74
C ILE A 98 1.89 -11.63 1.54
N GLN A 99 2.06 -11.13 0.33
CA GLN A 99 1.76 -9.75 -0.03
C GLN A 99 1.38 -9.72 -1.50
N SER A 100 0.37 -8.93 -1.87
CA SER A 100 0.01 -8.78 -3.28
C SER A 100 1.10 -8.05 -4.05
N LEU A 101 1.27 -8.38 -5.33
CA LEU A 101 2.25 -7.73 -6.20
C LEU A 101 2.07 -6.22 -6.23
N ALA A 102 0.84 -5.71 -6.35
CA ALA A 102 0.60 -4.27 -6.37
C ALA A 102 1.01 -3.60 -5.05
N SER A 103 0.84 -4.29 -3.92
CA SER A 103 1.26 -3.79 -2.62
C SER A 103 2.78 -3.75 -2.43
N MET A 104 3.57 -4.42 -3.28
CA MET A 104 5.03 -4.36 -3.23
C MET A 104 5.59 -3.15 -3.97
N VAL A 105 4.80 -2.54 -4.86
CA VAL A 105 5.26 -1.44 -5.73
C VAL A 105 5.56 -0.16 -4.95
N PRO A 106 4.73 0.33 -4.01
CA PRO A 106 5.00 1.63 -3.37
C PRO A 106 6.34 1.70 -2.62
N PRO A 107 6.74 0.70 -1.80
CA PRO A 107 8.08 0.71 -1.20
C PRO A 107 9.22 0.66 -2.24
N MET A 108 9.03 -0.08 -3.34
CA MET A 108 10.02 -0.12 -4.44
C MET A 108 10.15 1.21 -5.16
N VAL A 109 9.08 2.00 -5.26
CA VAL A 109 9.11 3.36 -5.82
C VAL A 109 9.71 4.37 -4.83
N LEU A 110 9.42 4.21 -3.55
CA LEU A 110 9.92 5.06 -2.46
C LEU A 110 11.44 4.97 -2.34
N GLN A 111 11.98 3.76 -2.52
CA GLN A 111 13.42 3.45 -2.44
C GLN A 111 14.06 3.98 -1.16
N PRO A 112 13.57 3.59 0.04
CA PRO A 112 14.19 3.99 1.29
C PRO A 112 15.59 3.41 1.42
N GLN A 113 16.51 4.20 1.96
CA GLN A 113 17.91 3.89 2.15
C GLN A 113 18.20 3.67 3.65
N PRO A 114 19.21 2.84 3.99
CA PRO A 114 19.72 2.75 5.35
C PRO A 114 20.06 4.12 5.93
N GLY A 115 19.65 4.38 7.18
CA GLY A 115 19.94 5.62 7.91
C GLY A 115 18.95 6.76 7.71
N GLU A 116 18.02 6.65 6.75
CA GLU A 116 16.97 7.67 6.54
C GLU A 116 15.86 7.61 7.60
N LYS A 117 15.12 8.73 7.73
CA LYS A 117 13.89 8.82 8.52
C LYS A 117 12.67 8.65 7.62
N VAL A 118 11.91 7.58 7.87
CA VAL A 118 10.81 7.15 7.01
C VAL A 118 9.50 7.05 7.79
N LEU A 119 8.41 7.54 7.20
CA LEU A 119 7.06 7.43 7.74
C LEU A 119 6.19 6.56 6.83
N ASP A 120 5.54 5.54 7.38
CA ASP A 120 4.40 4.85 6.78
C ASP A 120 3.11 5.30 7.49
N LEU A 121 2.38 6.22 6.86
CA LEU A 121 1.34 7.01 7.53
C LEU A 121 0.03 6.22 7.79
N THR A 122 -0.21 5.18 6.98
CA THR A 122 -1.41 4.33 7.01
C THR A 122 -1.00 2.86 6.86
N ALA A 123 -0.15 2.44 7.78
CA ALA A 123 0.72 1.27 7.71
C ALA A 123 -0.01 -0.07 7.78
N ALA A 124 -1.15 -0.17 8.46
CA ALA A 124 -1.71 -1.49 8.74
C ALA A 124 -2.21 -2.20 7.47
N PRO A 125 -2.01 -3.53 7.34
CA PRO A 125 -1.52 -4.46 8.36
C PRO A 125 0.01 -4.63 8.40
N GLY A 126 0.80 -3.78 7.74
CA GLY A 126 2.27 -3.77 7.85
C GLY A 126 3.03 -4.42 6.70
N SER A 127 2.36 -4.81 5.61
CA SER A 127 3.04 -5.42 4.46
C SER A 127 4.07 -4.48 3.84
N LYS A 128 3.71 -3.21 3.65
CA LYS A 128 4.58 -2.17 3.10
C LYS A 128 5.63 -1.72 4.12
N THR A 129 5.22 -1.51 5.37
CA THR A 129 6.12 -1.16 6.49
C THR A 129 7.26 -2.16 6.64
N SER A 130 6.96 -3.45 6.68
CA SER A 130 8.01 -4.48 6.78
C SER A 130 8.89 -4.58 5.55
N GLN A 131 8.40 -4.17 4.37
CA GLN A 131 9.19 -4.10 3.16
C GLN A 131 10.12 -2.88 3.18
N ILE A 132 9.64 -1.74 3.68
CA ILE A 132 10.46 -0.54 3.93
C ILE A 132 11.60 -0.89 4.89
N ALA A 133 11.30 -1.50 6.04
CA ALA A 133 12.33 -1.92 7.00
C ALA A 133 13.38 -2.84 6.38
N ALA A 134 12.95 -3.78 5.52
CA ALA A 134 13.85 -4.68 4.81
C ALA A 134 14.73 -3.96 3.76
N LEU A 135 14.20 -2.93 3.08
CA LEU A 135 14.96 -2.10 2.14
C LEU A 135 15.96 -1.18 2.84
N MET A 136 15.62 -0.70 4.04
CA MET A 136 16.51 0.09 4.91
C MET A 136 17.58 -0.75 5.61
N ASN A 137 17.66 -2.06 5.35
CA ASN A 137 18.54 -3.01 6.06
C ASN A 137 18.36 -3.03 7.59
N GLY A 138 17.23 -2.53 8.09
CA GLY A 138 17.03 -2.29 9.52
C GLY A 138 18.08 -1.35 10.11
N GLU A 139 18.27 -0.18 9.49
CA GLU A 139 19.07 0.96 9.93
C GLU A 139 18.29 2.27 9.70
N GLY A 140 18.46 3.29 10.56
CA GLY A 140 17.72 4.56 10.47
C GLY A 140 16.48 4.62 11.35
N GLU A 141 15.46 5.36 10.94
CA GLU A 141 14.22 5.54 11.70
C GLU A 141 12.99 5.21 10.85
N LEU A 142 12.09 4.37 11.36
CA LEU A 142 10.83 4.04 10.71
C LEU A 142 9.66 4.20 11.68
N ILE A 143 8.77 5.15 11.37
CA ILE A 143 7.50 5.33 12.08
C ILE A 143 6.37 4.70 11.28
N ALA A 144 5.58 3.85 11.92
CA ALA A 144 4.43 3.19 11.31
C ALA A 144 3.15 3.52 12.07
N ASN A 145 2.18 4.09 11.35
CA ASN A 145 0.94 4.59 11.94
C ASN A 145 -0.32 3.95 11.35
N ASP A 146 -1.29 3.59 12.17
CA ASP A 146 -2.66 3.32 11.71
C ASP A 146 -3.67 3.67 12.79
N ASN A 147 -4.70 4.42 12.42
CA ASN A 147 -5.69 4.94 13.37
C ASN A 147 -6.76 3.91 13.77
N ASN A 148 -6.81 2.74 13.12
CA ASN A 148 -7.79 1.71 13.43
C ASN A 148 -7.20 0.71 14.43
N LYS A 149 -7.76 0.66 15.64
CA LYS A 149 -7.30 -0.21 16.74
C LYS A 149 -7.09 -1.68 16.35
N ILE A 150 -8.04 -2.29 15.64
CA ILE A 150 -7.95 -3.71 15.24
C ILE A 150 -6.80 -3.91 14.24
N ARG A 151 -6.72 -3.03 13.23
CA ARG A 151 -5.66 -3.09 12.22
C ARG A 151 -4.29 -2.76 12.83
N PHE A 152 -4.22 -1.86 13.80
CA PHE A 152 -3.02 -1.51 14.54
C PHE A 152 -2.44 -2.71 15.30
N PHE A 153 -3.27 -3.48 16.03
CA PHE A 153 -2.76 -4.68 16.71
C PHE A 153 -2.27 -5.75 15.72
N LYS A 154 -2.91 -5.85 14.54
CA LYS A 154 -2.40 -6.72 13.46
C LYS A 154 -1.07 -6.22 12.90
N LEU A 155 -0.92 -4.92 12.71
CA LEU A 155 0.36 -4.29 12.34
C LEU A 155 1.44 -4.63 13.36
N LYS A 156 1.18 -4.38 14.66
CA LYS A 156 2.11 -4.71 15.75
C LYS A 156 2.56 -6.17 15.70
N HIS A 157 1.62 -7.09 15.66
CA HIS A 157 1.91 -8.52 15.58
C HIS A 157 2.79 -8.87 14.37
N ASN A 158 2.48 -8.31 13.20
CA ASN A 158 3.26 -8.55 11.99
C ASN A 158 4.68 -7.97 12.08
N MET A 159 4.87 -6.81 12.71
CA MET A 159 6.20 -6.21 12.91
C MET A 159 7.08 -7.08 13.83
N GLU A 160 6.50 -7.64 14.88
CA GLU A 160 7.19 -8.59 15.77
C GLU A 160 7.56 -9.89 15.04
N MET A 161 6.59 -10.50 14.36
CA MET A 161 6.79 -11.75 13.61
C MET A 161 7.86 -11.60 12.51
N LEU A 162 7.84 -10.48 11.79
CA LEU A 162 8.78 -10.18 10.71
C LEU A 162 10.12 -9.63 11.19
N GLY A 163 10.32 -9.49 12.51
CA GLY A 163 11.58 -9.04 13.10
C GLY A 163 11.90 -7.57 12.83
N VAL A 164 10.87 -6.76 12.53
CA VAL A 164 10.96 -5.30 12.42
C VAL A 164 10.95 -4.66 13.80
N SER A 165 10.26 -5.28 14.77
CA SER A 165 10.26 -4.89 16.19
C SER A 165 10.56 -6.09 17.10
N LYS A 166 11.02 -5.83 18.32
CA LYS A 166 11.13 -6.88 19.35
C LYS A 166 9.75 -7.14 19.98
N PRO A 167 9.44 -8.39 20.36
CA PRO A 167 8.25 -8.67 21.18
C PRO A 167 8.33 -7.93 22.51
N HIS A 168 7.25 -7.24 22.91
CA HIS A 168 7.20 -6.62 24.23
C HIS A 168 6.77 -7.65 25.28
N PRO A 169 7.50 -7.82 26.40
CA PRO A 169 7.19 -8.85 27.40
C PRO A 169 5.85 -8.65 28.12
N ASN A 170 5.33 -7.42 28.16
CA ASN A 170 4.02 -7.09 28.73
C ASN A 170 3.15 -6.32 27.72
N PRO A 171 2.22 -6.95 26.97
CA PRO A 171 1.25 -6.19 26.20
C PRO A 171 0.40 -5.33 27.17
N PRO A 172 0.17 -4.03 26.90
CA PRO A 172 -0.70 -3.24 27.77
C PRO A 172 -2.07 -3.90 27.83
N LEU A 173 -2.54 -4.12 29.06
CA LEU A 173 -3.86 -4.67 29.34
C LEU A 173 -4.91 -3.79 28.66
N ILE A 174 -5.82 -4.41 27.92
CA ILE A 174 -6.92 -3.71 27.25
C ILE A 174 -7.93 -3.34 28.33
N GLY A 175 -7.89 -2.08 28.77
CA GLY A 175 -8.81 -1.55 29.77
C GLY A 175 -8.04 -0.73 30.80
N GLU A 176 -8.63 0.39 31.22
CA GLU A 176 -8.06 1.38 32.13
C GLU A 176 -7.07 2.35 31.50
N GLY A 177 -7.60 3.34 30.78
CA GLY A 177 -7.28 4.78 30.92
C GLY A 177 -5.82 5.25 31.03
N LYS A 178 -4.83 4.40 30.74
CA LYS A 178 -3.40 4.69 30.78
C LYS A 178 -2.89 4.80 29.36
N ASP A 179 -1.97 5.74 29.21
CA ASP A 179 -1.46 6.28 27.98
C ASP A 179 -0.96 5.20 27.00
N ILE A 180 -1.75 4.91 25.96
CA ILE A 180 -1.35 4.06 24.83
C ILE A 180 -0.42 4.87 23.87
N SER A 181 -0.24 6.17 24.15
CA SER A 181 0.61 7.09 23.39
C SER A 181 2.11 6.94 23.68
N SER A 182 2.50 6.17 24.72
CA SER A 182 3.91 5.86 24.92
C SER A 182 4.40 5.17 23.64
N PRO A 183 5.32 5.79 22.88
CA PRO A 183 5.81 5.18 21.67
C PRO A 183 6.41 3.82 22.06
N TYR A 184 6.13 2.79 21.25
CA TYR A 184 6.90 1.55 21.33
C TYR A 184 8.30 1.86 20.82
N GLU A 185 9.09 2.54 21.65
CA GLU A 185 10.50 2.84 21.42
C GLU A 185 11.30 1.63 21.85
N GLY A 186 11.83 0.92 20.86
CA GLY A 186 12.84 -0.09 21.11
C GLY A 186 13.89 0.01 20.02
N GLU A 187 15.16 0.12 20.42
CA GLU A 187 16.26 -0.12 19.50
C GLU A 187 16.22 -1.63 19.12
N VAL A 188 15.78 -1.91 17.90
CA VAL A 188 15.51 -3.28 17.46
C VAL A 188 16.82 -3.95 17.02
N ARG A 189 17.67 -3.17 16.35
CA ARG A 189 19.03 -3.49 15.89
C ARG A 189 19.89 -2.23 16.09
N ARG A 190 21.20 -2.35 16.31
CA ARG A 190 22.09 -1.18 16.54
C ARG A 190 21.83 -0.11 15.47
N GLY A 191 21.37 1.07 15.87
CA GLY A 191 21.09 2.18 14.95
C GLY A 191 19.78 2.12 14.16
N PHE A 192 18.83 1.23 14.51
CA PHE A 192 17.47 1.23 13.95
C PHE A 192 16.40 1.48 15.00
N VAL A 193 15.72 2.60 14.84
CA VAL A 193 14.60 3.03 15.66
C VAL A 193 13.31 2.74 14.90
N PHE A 194 12.48 1.87 15.46
CA PHE A 194 11.16 1.58 14.93
C PHE A 194 10.10 2.00 15.94
N SER A 195 9.11 2.76 15.50
CA SER A 195 8.03 3.25 16.37
C SER A 195 6.65 2.95 15.78
N LEU A 196 5.76 2.43 16.63
CA LEU A 196 4.35 2.23 16.30
C LEU A 196 3.51 3.35 16.91
N ARG A 197 2.65 3.96 16.09
CA ARG A 197 1.71 5.01 16.51
C ARG A 197 0.28 4.61 16.14
N MET A 198 -0.68 4.94 16.99
CA MET A 198 -2.11 4.70 16.75
C MET A 198 -2.85 6.03 16.73
N GLU A 199 -2.45 6.90 15.80
CA GLU A 199 -2.94 8.27 15.72
C GLU A 199 -3.73 8.51 14.43
N HIS A 200 -4.56 9.55 14.45
CA HIS A 200 -5.06 10.12 13.20
C HIS A 200 -3.86 10.62 12.37
N GLY A 201 -3.67 10.07 11.16
CA GLY A 201 -2.45 10.34 10.39
C GLY A 201 -2.19 11.83 10.12
N SER A 202 -3.23 12.64 9.95
CA SER A 202 -3.06 14.08 9.79
C SER A 202 -2.52 14.78 11.04
N ASP A 203 -2.83 14.26 12.22
CA ASP A 203 -2.38 14.83 13.48
C ASP A 203 -0.93 14.40 13.75
N LEU A 204 -0.63 13.11 13.58
CA LEU A 204 0.74 12.60 13.64
C LEU A 204 1.69 13.37 12.70
N ALA A 205 1.32 13.52 11.43
CA ALA A 205 2.18 14.20 10.46
C ALA A 205 2.49 15.66 10.87
N ARG A 206 1.57 16.34 11.58
CA ARG A 206 1.81 17.71 12.05
C ARG A 206 2.73 17.79 13.27
N GLU A 207 2.91 16.71 14.02
CA GLU A 207 3.92 16.63 15.10
C GLU A 207 5.36 16.69 14.55
N TYR A 208 5.54 16.34 13.28
CA TYR A 208 6.85 16.15 12.64
C TYR A 208 7.04 17.07 11.42
N PRO A 209 6.96 18.40 11.57
CA PRO A 209 7.13 19.32 10.44
C PRO A 209 8.52 19.16 9.82
N GLU A 210 8.57 18.95 8.51
CA GLU A 210 9.82 18.81 7.74
C GLU A 210 10.85 17.86 8.38
N TYR A 211 10.38 16.72 8.86
CA TYR A 211 11.20 15.78 9.63
C TYR A 211 11.63 14.53 8.85
N PHE A 212 10.80 14.06 7.92
CA PHE A 212 11.05 12.81 7.22
C PHE A 212 11.79 13.03 5.91
N ASP A 213 12.79 12.20 5.66
CA ASP A 213 13.46 12.11 4.36
C ASP A 213 12.52 11.44 3.34
N LYS A 214 11.72 10.47 3.80
CA LYS A 214 10.76 9.76 2.98
C LYS A 214 9.43 9.50 3.66
N ILE A 215 8.34 9.60 2.90
CA ILE A 215 7.00 9.30 3.38
C ILE A 215 6.28 8.37 2.41
N LEU A 216 5.73 7.28 2.92
CA LEU A 216 4.74 6.47 2.23
C LEU A 216 3.33 6.81 2.74
N LEU A 217 2.46 7.20 1.81
CA LEU A 217 1.03 7.33 2.04
C LEU A 217 0.28 6.36 1.10
N ASP A 218 0.13 5.11 1.56
CA ASP A 218 -0.79 4.14 0.93
C ASP A 218 -2.20 4.36 1.46
N ALA A 219 -2.92 5.28 0.83
CA ALA A 219 -4.07 5.90 1.46
C ALA A 219 -5.30 4.98 1.52
N PRO A 220 -6.12 5.09 2.59
CA PRO A 220 -7.41 4.41 2.63
C PRO A 220 -8.27 4.86 1.45
N CYS A 221 -8.83 3.91 0.71
CA CYS A 221 -9.53 4.15 -0.54
C CYS A 221 -10.78 3.28 -0.68
N SER A 222 -11.52 3.46 -1.76
CA SER A 222 -12.70 2.65 -2.11
C SER A 222 -12.37 1.21 -2.55
N ALA A 223 -11.08 0.89 -2.76
CA ALA A 223 -10.55 -0.45 -3.01
C ALA A 223 -11.11 -1.18 -4.26
N GLU A 224 -11.53 -0.41 -5.27
CA GLU A 224 -12.15 -0.92 -6.50
C GLU A 224 -11.33 -1.98 -7.24
N ALA A 225 -10.00 -1.90 -7.17
CA ALA A 225 -9.13 -2.85 -7.87
C ALA A 225 -9.05 -4.24 -7.20
N ARG A 226 -9.63 -4.40 -6.01
CA ARG A 226 -9.67 -5.65 -5.25
C ARG A 226 -10.95 -6.46 -5.48
N PHE A 227 -11.85 -5.98 -6.33
CA PHE A 227 -13.08 -6.71 -6.64
C PHE A 227 -12.77 -8.08 -7.25
N ILE A 228 -13.55 -9.07 -6.83
CA ILE A 228 -13.56 -10.42 -7.37
C ILE A 228 -15.00 -10.70 -7.76
N ASP A 229 -15.24 -10.97 -9.04
CA ASP A 229 -16.57 -11.30 -9.51
C ASP A 229 -17.08 -12.58 -8.83
N GLY A 230 -18.36 -12.58 -8.46
CA GLY A 230 -18.96 -13.64 -7.63
C GLY A 230 -18.67 -13.54 -6.12
N ASP A 231 -17.75 -12.70 -5.66
CA ASP A 231 -17.47 -12.48 -4.22
C ASP A 231 -18.02 -11.13 -3.73
N SER A 232 -19.27 -11.16 -3.27
CA SER A 232 -19.99 -9.94 -2.82
C SER A 232 -19.36 -9.25 -1.61
N GLU A 233 -18.48 -9.90 -0.86
CA GLU A 233 -17.76 -9.25 0.24
C GLU A 233 -16.77 -8.21 -0.29
N THR A 234 -16.29 -8.36 -1.54
CA THR A 234 -15.27 -7.47 -2.12
C THR A 234 -15.86 -6.16 -2.66
N TYR A 235 -17.11 -6.17 -3.14
CA TYR A 235 -17.75 -5.02 -3.81
C TYR A 235 -19.08 -4.59 -3.18
N GLY A 236 -19.67 -5.36 -2.26
CA GLY A 236 -21.00 -5.10 -1.71
C GLY A 236 -21.15 -3.80 -0.91
N TYR A 237 -20.04 -3.25 -0.44
CA TYR A 237 -19.99 -1.96 0.25
C TYR A 237 -19.73 -0.77 -0.69
N TRP A 238 -19.45 -1.02 -1.97
CA TRP A 238 -19.10 0.03 -2.91
C TRP A 238 -20.29 0.93 -3.23
N LYS A 239 -20.04 2.24 -3.16
CA LYS A 239 -20.96 3.31 -3.55
C LYS A 239 -20.13 4.52 -3.97
N GLU A 240 -20.62 5.32 -4.92
CA GLU A 240 -19.95 6.57 -5.32
C GLU A 240 -19.76 7.55 -4.15
N GLN A 241 -20.66 7.52 -3.16
CA GLN A 241 -20.50 8.31 -1.94
C GLN A 241 -19.21 7.95 -1.18
N LYS A 242 -18.83 6.67 -1.19
CA LYS A 242 -17.58 6.20 -0.56
C LYS A 242 -16.35 6.80 -1.24
N ILE A 243 -16.36 6.90 -2.58
CA ILE A 243 -15.29 7.55 -3.35
C ILE A 243 -15.10 8.99 -2.88
N LYS A 244 -16.20 9.75 -2.71
CA LYS A 244 -16.15 11.14 -2.23
C LYS A 244 -15.60 11.25 -0.80
N GLU A 245 -16.04 10.37 0.10
CA GLU A 245 -15.54 10.31 1.48
C GLU A 245 -14.04 10.01 1.53
N MET A 246 -13.59 9.02 0.76
CA MET A 246 -12.17 8.64 0.70
C MET A 246 -11.33 9.74 0.06
N ALA A 247 -11.79 10.34 -1.04
CA ALA A 247 -11.15 11.48 -1.68
C ALA A 247 -11.03 12.70 -0.73
N TYR A 248 -11.98 12.89 0.20
CA TYR A 248 -11.87 13.91 1.24
C TYR A 248 -10.79 13.58 2.26
N LYS A 249 -10.81 12.36 2.83
CA LYS A 249 -9.84 11.90 3.82
C LYS A 249 -8.41 11.86 3.26
N GLN A 250 -8.24 11.35 2.05
CA GLN A 250 -6.97 11.29 1.34
C GLN A 250 -6.33 12.66 1.20
N ARG A 251 -7.10 13.70 0.84
CA ARG A 251 -6.60 15.07 0.72
C ARG A 251 -6.00 15.58 2.04
N GLN A 252 -6.70 15.34 3.15
CA GLN A 252 -6.24 15.77 4.48
C GLN A 252 -4.93 15.08 4.85
N LEU A 253 -4.84 13.76 4.62
CA LEU A 253 -3.62 12.99 4.87
C LEU A 253 -2.47 13.42 3.96
N LEU A 254 -2.75 13.62 2.67
CA LEU A 254 -1.76 14.00 1.66
C LEU A 254 -1.12 15.36 1.97
N PHE A 255 -1.94 16.35 2.36
CA PHE A 255 -1.45 17.68 2.67
C PHE A 255 -0.68 17.70 4.00
N ALA A 256 -1.13 16.94 5.01
CA ALA A 256 -0.40 16.81 6.26
C ALA A 256 0.95 16.09 6.06
N ALA A 257 0.97 15.00 5.30
CA ALA A 257 2.19 14.29 4.92
C ALA A 257 3.17 15.21 4.17
N TRP A 258 2.68 16.05 3.25
CA TRP A 258 3.52 17.02 2.56
C TRP A 258 4.20 18.03 3.50
N GLY A 259 3.49 18.47 4.55
CA GLY A 259 4.05 19.33 5.59
C GLY A 259 5.13 18.64 6.43
N ALA A 260 5.02 17.33 6.62
CA ALA A 260 5.99 16.53 7.38
C ALA A 260 7.26 16.17 6.58
N LEU A 261 7.22 16.31 5.26
CA LEU A 261 8.33 15.97 4.36
C LEU A 261 9.37 17.09 4.36
N LYS A 262 10.65 16.73 4.51
CA LYS A 262 11.77 17.67 4.36
C LYS A 262 11.82 18.26 2.95
N PRO A 263 12.33 19.49 2.79
CA PRO A 263 12.88 19.93 1.51
C PRO A 263 13.94 18.93 1.02
N GLY A 264 13.89 18.56 -0.25
CA GLY A 264 14.65 17.46 -0.86
C GLY A 264 14.08 16.05 -0.63
N GLY A 265 13.09 15.89 0.24
CA GLY A 265 12.49 14.61 0.59
C GLY A 265 11.60 14.01 -0.50
N ILE A 266 11.35 12.70 -0.43
CA ILE A 266 10.49 11.95 -1.35
C ILE A 266 9.22 11.46 -0.65
N MET A 267 8.07 11.71 -1.26
CA MET A 267 6.81 11.09 -0.87
C MET A 267 6.27 10.18 -1.98
N VAL A 268 5.80 9.00 -1.59
CA VAL A 268 5.01 8.13 -2.46
C VAL A 268 3.57 8.15 -1.97
N TYR A 269 2.66 8.56 -2.86
CA TYR A 269 1.22 8.44 -2.66
C TYR A 269 0.68 7.30 -3.52
N SER A 270 -0.14 6.43 -2.93
CA SER A 270 -0.74 5.31 -3.65
C SER A 270 -2.12 4.90 -3.17
N THR A 271 -2.87 4.25 -4.07
CA THR A 271 -4.19 3.66 -3.76
C THR A 271 -4.43 2.37 -4.55
N CYS A 272 -5.36 1.54 -4.09
CA CYS A 272 -5.89 0.37 -4.83
C CYS A 272 -7.26 0.65 -5.47
N THR A 273 -7.47 1.85 -6.01
CA THR A 273 -8.74 2.24 -6.65
C THR A 273 -8.54 2.77 -8.07
N PHE A 274 -9.57 2.68 -8.90
CA PHE A 274 -9.53 3.22 -10.26
C PHE A 274 -9.98 4.69 -10.30
N ALA A 275 -10.86 5.12 -9.40
CA ALA A 275 -11.42 6.46 -9.34
C ALA A 275 -10.36 7.60 -9.44
N PRO A 276 -10.40 8.47 -10.47
CA PRO A 276 -9.54 9.65 -10.57
C PRO A 276 -9.72 10.63 -9.42
N GLU A 277 -10.92 10.66 -8.79
CA GLU A 277 -11.20 11.48 -7.60
C GLU A 277 -10.29 11.14 -6.41
N GLU A 278 -9.80 9.90 -6.34
CA GLU A 278 -8.90 9.41 -5.29
C GLU A 278 -7.43 9.40 -5.74
N ASN A 279 -7.16 9.66 -7.01
CA ASN A 279 -5.84 9.51 -7.62
C ASN A 279 -5.35 10.85 -8.18
N GLU A 280 -5.43 11.05 -9.50
CA GLU A 280 -4.86 12.19 -10.18
C GLU A 280 -5.38 13.53 -9.67
N ILE A 281 -6.66 13.59 -9.31
CA ILE A 281 -7.28 14.82 -8.81
C ILE A 281 -6.65 15.24 -7.47
N GLN A 282 -6.28 14.29 -6.61
CA GLN A 282 -5.64 14.59 -5.33
C GLN A 282 -4.24 15.15 -5.53
N VAL A 283 -3.47 14.51 -6.43
CA VAL A 283 -2.11 14.93 -6.74
C VAL A 283 -2.09 16.27 -7.47
N THR A 284 -3.01 16.48 -8.43
CA THR A 284 -3.17 17.75 -9.15
C THR A 284 -3.43 18.90 -8.17
N ARG A 285 -4.35 18.70 -7.21
CA ARG A 285 -4.63 19.69 -6.15
C ARG A 285 -3.42 20.00 -5.27
N LEU A 286 -2.61 18.98 -4.95
CA LEU A 286 -1.39 19.19 -4.18
C LEU A 286 -0.39 20.06 -4.95
N ILE A 287 -0.19 19.79 -6.25
CA ILE A 287 0.72 20.55 -7.11
C ILE A 287 0.22 22.00 -7.29
N GLU A 288 -1.09 22.20 -7.45
CA GLU A 288 -1.70 23.54 -7.53
C GLU A 288 -1.49 24.34 -6.23
N GLN A 289 -1.52 23.68 -5.08
CA GLN A 289 -1.31 24.31 -3.78
C GLN A 289 0.18 24.58 -3.49
N TYR A 290 1.08 23.69 -3.91
CA TYR A 290 2.49 23.70 -3.54
C TYR A 290 3.36 23.67 -4.81
N THR A 291 3.88 24.84 -5.20
CA THR A 291 4.74 25.01 -6.39
C THR A 291 6.09 24.31 -6.29
N ASN A 292 6.51 23.93 -5.07
CA ASN A 292 7.68 23.10 -4.82
C ASN A 292 7.40 21.59 -4.92
N CYS A 293 6.20 21.17 -5.31
CA CYS A 293 5.88 19.78 -5.58
C CYS A 293 6.27 19.38 -7.00
N GLU A 294 7.27 18.50 -7.13
CA GLU A 294 7.69 17.93 -8.39
C GLU A 294 7.28 16.46 -8.51
N VAL A 295 6.68 16.08 -9.62
CA VAL A 295 6.40 14.67 -9.94
C VAL A 295 7.61 14.06 -10.62
N LEU A 296 8.10 12.94 -10.08
CA LEU A 296 9.21 12.16 -10.63
C LEU A 296 8.68 10.97 -11.44
N PRO A 297 9.38 10.57 -12.53
CA PRO A 297 9.01 9.39 -13.30
C PRO A 297 9.20 8.10 -12.51
N ILE A 298 8.35 7.11 -12.81
CA ILE A 298 8.43 5.77 -12.26
C ILE A 298 8.69 4.80 -13.40
N ASP A 299 9.78 4.04 -13.32
CA ASP A 299 10.05 2.93 -14.23
C ASP A 299 10.36 1.65 -13.44
N LEU A 300 9.45 0.69 -13.55
CA LEU A 300 9.56 -0.66 -12.99
C LEU A 300 9.28 -1.73 -14.05
N GLY A 301 9.22 -1.37 -15.34
CA GLY A 301 8.85 -2.30 -16.41
C GLY A 301 7.43 -2.88 -16.31
N LEU A 302 6.54 -2.25 -15.55
CA LEU A 302 5.14 -2.66 -15.40
C LEU A 302 4.27 -2.14 -16.55
N LYS A 303 3.30 -2.95 -16.99
CA LYS A 303 2.27 -2.49 -17.93
C LYS A 303 1.42 -1.40 -17.28
N LYS A 304 1.20 -0.31 -18.02
CA LYS A 304 0.50 0.88 -17.53
C LYS A 304 -0.77 1.20 -18.31
N ILE A 305 -1.73 1.79 -17.62
CA ILE A 305 -2.90 2.44 -18.22
C ILE A 305 -2.57 3.91 -18.45
N ALA A 306 -2.95 4.45 -19.62
CA ALA A 306 -2.84 5.87 -19.89
C ALA A 306 -3.79 6.68 -18.98
N ILE A 307 -3.32 7.84 -18.54
CA ILE A 307 -4.10 8.75 -17.72
C ILE A 307 -4.78 9.78 -18.64
N ASN A 308 -6.10 9.91 -18.55
CA ASN A 308 -6.82 10.92 -19.31
C ASN A 308 -6.46 12.33 -18.83
N SER A 309 -6.42 13.30 -19.75
CA SER A 309 -6.16 14.70 -19.41
C SER A 309 -7.26 15.33 -18.55
N LYS A 310 -8.47 14.75 -18.58
CA LYS A 310 -9.64 15.25 -17.88
C LYS A 310 -10.49 14.11 -17.36
N PHE A 311 -11.11 14.32 -16.22
CA PHE A 311 -12.21 13.49 -15.74
C PHE A 311 -13.31 14.39 -15.19
N LYS A 312 -14.53 14.24 -15.73
CA LYS A 312 -15.66 15.16 -15.48
C LYS A 312 -15.25 16.62 -15.74
N ASN A 313 -15.34 17.49 -14.74
CA ASN A 313 -14.98 18.91 -14.83
C ASN A 313 -13.58 19.22 -14.27
N LYS A 314 -12.72 18.23 -14.09
CA LYS A 314 -11.36 18.40 -13.54
C LYS A 314 -10.31 18.04 -14.59
N GLU A 315 -9.45 18.99 -14.89
CA GLU A 315 -8.23 18.79 -15.69
C GLU A 315 -7.14 18.20 -14.80
N MET A 316 -6.31 17.33 -15.37
CA MET A 316 -5.19 16.69 -14.68
C MET A 316 -3.89 17.43 -14.99
N ASN A 317 -3.01 17.51 -13.99
CA ASN A 317 -1.68 18.08 -14.20
C ASN A 317 -0.88 17.27 -15.24
N LYS A 318 -0.17 17.96 -16.15
CA LYS A 318 0.59 17.35 -17.26
C LYS A 318 1.67 16.38 -16.78
N ASP A 319 2.34 16.68 -15.67
CA ASP A 319 3.35 15.79 -15.12
C ASP A 319 2.73 14.55 -14.49
N VAL A 320 1.56 14.67 -13.84
CA VAL A 320 0.82 13.52 -13.33
C VAL A 320 0.46 12.57 -14.47
N ILE A 321 -0.08 13.10 -15.59
CA ILE A 321 -0.42 12.29 -16.78
C ILE A 321 0.78 11.52 -17.31
N LYS A 322 1.95 12.15 -17.35
CA LYS A 322 3.16 11.59 -17.98
C LYS A 322 3.95 10.65 -17.06
N LYS A 323 3.99 10.95 -15.76
CA LYS A 323 4.97 10.39 -14.83
C LYS A 323 4.36 9.50 -13.73
N ALA A 324 3.07 9.65 -13.42
CA ALA A 324 2.40 8.76 -12.48
C ALA A 324 2.17 7.38 -13.09
N LEU A 325 2.08 6.36 -12.24
CA LEU A 325 1.90 4.97 -12.64
C LEU A 325 0.48 4.50 -12.30
N ARG A 326 -0.35 4.25 -13.32
CA ARG A 326 -1.51 3.36 -13.21
C ARG A 326 -1.14 1.98 -13.69
N ILE A 327 -1.08 1.01 -12.77
CA ILE A 327 -0.80 -0.38 -13.12
C ILE A 327 -2.00 -0.97 -13.86
N MET A 328 -1.75 -1.52 -15.05
CA MET A 328 -2.73 -2.32 -15.78
C MET A 328 -2.94 -3.63 -15.02
N PRO A 329 -4.16 -3.92 -14.52
CA PRO A 329 -4.41 -5.16 -13.81
C PRO A 329 -4.20 -6.37 -14.72
N THR A 330 -3.84 -7.48 -14.11
CA THR A 330 -3.81 -8.81 -14.75
C THR A 330 -4.44 -9.83 -13.80
N LYS A 331 -4.39 -11.11 -14.17
CA LYS A 331 -4.76 -12.19 -13.25
C LYS A 331 -3.83 -12.28 -12.03
N GLU A 332 -2.63 -11.70 -12.08
CA GLU A 332 -1.62 -11.79 -11.02
C GLU A 332 -1.47 -10.50 -10.21
N ILE A 333 -1.67 -9.32 -10.82
CA ILE A 333 -1.49 -8.02 -10.16
C ILE A 333 -2.79 -7.21 -10.18
N GLU A 334 -3.12 -6.57 -9.06
CA GLU A 334 -4.24 -5.63 -9.00
C GLU A 334 -3.96 -4.35 -9.80
N GLY A 335 -5.04 -3.68 -10.21
CA GLY A 335 -4.95 -2.29 -10.62
C GLY A 335 -4.50 -1.44 -9.42
N PHE A 336 -3.65 -0.46 -9.66
CA PHE A 336 -3.07 0.33 -8.60
C PHE A 336 -2.59 1.67 -9.15
N PHE A 337 -2.68 2.72 -8.33
CA PHE A 337 -2.13 4.02 -8.66
C PHE A 337 -0.95 4.32 -7.74
N VAL A 338 0.16 4.80 -8.31
CA VAL A 338 1.34 5.22 -7.58
C VAL A 338 1.89 6.50 -8.20
N VAL A 339 2.22 7.48 -7.36
CA VAL A 339 2.98 8.66 -7.78
C VAL A 339 4.15 8.90 -6.85
N LYS A 340 5.29 9.30 -7.42
CA LYS A 340 6.50 9.68 -6.69
C LYS A 340 6.65 11.19 -6.77
N LEU A 341 6.71 11.83 -5.61
CA LEU A 341 6.74 13.29 -5.46
C LEU A 341 8.01 13.69 -4.72
N MET A 342 8.65 14.76 -5.16
CA MET A 342 9.79 15.38 -4.49
C MET A 342 9.42 16.79 -4.06
N LYS A 343 9.72 17.14 -2.81
CA LYS A 343 9.59 18.51 -2.32
C LYS A 343 10.88 19.24 -2.66
N LYS A 344 10.85 20.12 -3.66
CA LYS A 344 12.03 20.93 -4.02
C LYS A 344 12.43 21.84 -2.85
N SER A 345 13.75 22.02 -2.72
CA SER A 345 14.38 22.91 -1.74
C SER A 345 13.96 24.36 -1.87
#